data_AF-A0A9X2N343-F1
#
_entry.id   AF-A0A9X2N343-F1
#
_cell.length_a   1.000
_cell.length_b   1.000
_cell.length_c   1.000
_cell.angle_alpha   90.00
_cell.angle_beta   90.00
_cell.angle_gamma   90.00
#
_symmetry.space_group_name_H-M   'P 1'
#
loop_
_entity.id
_entity.type
_entity.pdbx_description
1 polymer ?
#
loop_
_entity_poly.entity_id
_entity_poly.type
_entity_poly.pdbx_seq_one_letter_code
_entity_poly.pdbx_strand_id
1 'polypeptide(L)'
;METWRVLAAALLAAAGLPLALVVMAKIRDRTQSSGQVALGGVVTLTLLVVLGVLMLTVLPGLVAWVLVAAVAGAVSVMLLAS
;
A
#
# COMPACT_ATOMS: atom_id res chain seq x y z
N MET A 1 11.71 17.93 -8.76
CA MET A 1 11.16 16.90 -7.85
C MET A 1 11.91 17.01 -6.54
N GLU A 2 11.23 17.39 -5.45
CA GLU A 2 11.86 17.47 -4.14
C GLU A 2 12.25 16.06 -3.66
N THR A 3 13.49 15.88 -3.18
CA THR A 3 14.04 14.58 -2.77
C THR A 3 13.15 13.84 -1.76
N TRP A 4 12.52 14.57 -0.83
CA TRP A 4 11.64 13.97 0.17
C TRP A 4 10.42 13.25 -0.42
N ARG A 5 9.93 13.68 -1.60
CA ARG A 5 8.77 13.07 -2.28
C ARG A 5 9.13 11.70 -2.85
N VAL A 6 10.33 11.59 -3.39
CA VAL A 6 10.88 10.33 -3.90
C VAL A 6 11.08 9.34 -2.75
N LEU A 7 11.61 9.82 -1.63
CA LEU A 7 11.78 9.00 -0.42
C LEU A 7 10.42 8.53 0.12
N ALA A 8 9.43 9.42 0.23
CA ALA A 8 8.11 9.04 0.70
C ALA A 8 7.44 8.02 -0.25
N ALA A 9 7.55 8.19 -1.57
CA ALA A 9 6.98 7.25 -2.54
C ALA A 9 7.70 5.88 -2.51
N ALA A 10 9.02 5.87 -2.31
CA ALA A 10 9.79 4.64 -2.15
C ALA A 10 9.40 3.90 -0.86
N LEU A 11 9.25 4.61 0.26
CA LEU A 11 8.78 4.04 1.52
C LEU A 11 7.34 3.51 1.41
N LEU A 12 6.47 4.24 0.71
CA LEU A 12 5.11 3.79 0.43
C LEU A 12 5.10 2.48 -0.38
N ALA A 13 5.94 2.37 -1.41
CA ALA A 13 6.08 1.14 -2.19
C ALA A 13 6.64 -0.01 -1.35
N ALA A 14 7.66 0.26 -0.53
CA ALA A 14 8.29 -0.74 0.34
C ALA A 14 7.31 -1.32 1.38
N ALA A 15 6.45 -0.49 1.97
CA ALA A 15 5.42 -0.94 2.90
C ALA A 15 4.17 -1.50 2.21
N GLY A 16 3.78 -0.91 1.07
CA GLY A 16 2.56 -1.25 0.35
C GLY A 16 2.62 -2.58 -0.40
N LEU A 17 3.79 -2.96 -0.93
CA LEU A 17 3.94 -4.23 -1.66
C LEU A 17 3.65 -5.45 -0.76
N PRO A 18 4.27 -5.60 0.42
CA PRO A 18 3.92 -6.68 1.33
C PRO A 18 2.46 -6.59 1.80
N LEU A 19 1.92 -5.38 2.01
CA LEU A 19 0.50 -5.20 2.36
C LEU A 19 -0.42 -5.80 1.30
N ALA A 20 -0.16 -5.53 0.02
CA ALA A 20 -0.95 -6.08 -1.08
C ALA A 20 -0.93 -7.62 -1.08
N LEU A 21 0.22 -8.23 -0.82
CA LEU A 21 0.34 -9.69 -0.73
C LEU A 21 -0.45 -10.25 0.47
N VAL A 22 -0.39 -9.59 1.63
CA VAL A 22 -1.15 -9.99 2.82
C VAL A 22 -2.65 -9.86 2.58
N VAL A 23 -3.11 -8.80 1.90
CA VAL A 23 -4.52 -8.63 1.52
C VAL A 23 -4.97 -9.76 0.60
N MET A 24 -4.18 -10.10 -0.43
CA MET A 24 -4.48 -11.22 -1.33
C MET A 24 -4.56 -12.55 -0.57
N ALA A 25 -3.64 -12.80 0.37
CA ALA A 25 -3.67 -14.00 1.22
C ALA A 25 -4.95 -14.06 2.06
N LYS A 26 -5.30 -12.97 2.77
CA LYS A 26 -6.52 -12.94 3.60
C LYS A 26 -7.80 -13.09 2.78
N ILE A 27 -7.86 -12.54 1.57
CA ILE A 27 -9.01 -12.74 0.67
C ILE A 27 -9.07 -14.21 0.24
N ARG A 28 -7.94 -14.82 -0.11
CA ARG A 28 -7.88 -16.25 -0.46
C ARG A 28 -8.41 -17.09 0.69
N ASP A 29 -7.95 -16.84 1.91
CA ASP A 29 -8.31 -17.66 3.06
C ASP A 29 -9.81 -17.59 3.37
N ARG A 30 -10.44 -16.41 3.18
CA ARG A 30 -11.88 -16.22 3.42
C ARG A 30 -12.79 -16.72 2.31
N THR A 31 -12.33 -16.65 1.06
CA THR A 31 -13.21 -16.79 -0.12
C THR A 31 -12.90 -18.03 -0.95
N GLN A 32 -11.69 -18.57 -0.82
CA GLN A 32 -11.14 -19.66 -1.64
C GLN A 32 -11.31 -19.42 -3.16
N SER A 33 -11.41 -18.15 -3.59
CA SER A 33 -11.69 -17.76 -4.97
C SER A 33 -10.53 -16.96 -5.57
N SER A 34 -9.86 -17.53 -6.58
CA SER A 34 -8.77 -16.86 -7.30
C SER A 34 -9.20 -15.55 -7.97
N GLY A 35 -10.47 -15.46 -8.41
CA GLY A 35 -11.01 -14.24 -9.02
C GLY A 35 -11.12 -13.09 -8.02
N GLN A 36 -11.60 -13.38 -6.79
CA GLN A 36 -11.67 -12.35 -5.74
C GLN A 36 -10.28 -11.95 -5.24
N VAL A 37 -9.34 -12.90 -5.18
CA VAL A 37 -7.93 -12.61 -4.84
C VAL A 37 -7.30 -11.68 -5.88
N ALA A 38 -7.50 -11.96 -7.17
CA ALA A 38 -6.98 -11.12 -8.25
C ALA A 38 -7.59 -9.70 -8.19
N LEU A 39 -8.90 -9.59 -8.00
CA LEU A 39 -9.56 -8.28 -7.83
C LEU A 39 -9.02 -7.51 -6.62
N GLY A 40 -8.87 -8.17 -5.46
CA GLY A 40 -8.30 -7.55 -4.27
C GLY A 40 -6.87 -7.07 -4.48
N GLY A 41 -6.05 -7.87 -5.16
CA GLY A 41 -4.69 -7.51 -5.54
C GLY A 41 -4.64 -6.30 -6.47
N VAL A 42 -5.42 -6.32 -7.57
CA VAL A 42 -5.49 -5.22 -8.53
C VAL A 42 -5.95 -3.92 -7.86
N VAL A 43 -7.03 -3.96 -7.08
CA VAL A 43 -7.54 -2.76 -6.39
C VAL A 43 -6.47 -2.17 -5.45
N THR A 44 -5.81 -3.02 -4.67
CA THR A 44 -4.78 -2.57 -3.72
C THR A 44 -3.58 -1.97 -4.44
N LEU A 45 -3.08 -2.62 -5.50
CA LEU A 45 -1.96 -2.12 -6.29
C LEU A 45 -2.29 -0.83 -7.03
N THR A 46 -3.49 -0.72 -7.63
CA THR A 46 -3.95 0.51 -8.28
C THR A 46 -3.98 1.67 -7.28
N LEU A 47 -4.47 1.44 -6.07
CA LEU A 47 -4.48 2.48 -5.03
C LEU A 47 -3.06 2.94 -4.67
N LEU A 48 -2.10 2.01 -4.52
CA LEU A 48 -0.70 2.35 -4.25
C LEU A 48 -0.06 3.15 -5.39
N VAL A 49 -0.34 2.79 -6.65
CA VAL A 49 0.14 3.54 -7.81
C VAL A 49 -0.44 4.96 -7.84
N VAL A 50 -1.75 5.10 -7.63
CA VAL A 50 -2.42 6.41 -7.57
C VAL A 50 -1.83 7.27 -6.46
N LEU A 51 -1.65 6.71 -5.26
CA LEU A 51 -1.04 7.41 -4.13
C LEU A 51 0.42 7.80 -4.42
N GLY A 52 1.20 6.91 -5.04
CA GLY A 52 2.57 7.21 -5.46
C GLY A 52 2.65 8.36 -6.44
N VAL A 53 1.80 8.38 -7.47
CA VAL A 53 1.72 9.47 -8.46
C VAL A 53 1.31 10.78 -7.77
N LEU A 54 0.29 10.76 -6.92
CA LEU A 54 -0.14 11.96 -6.17
C LEU A 54 0.97 12.49 -5.27
N MET A 55 1.68 11.61 -4.57
CA MET A 55 2.79 11.95 -3.69
C MET A 55 3.93 12.64 -4.43
N LEU A 56 4.25 12.15 -5.63
CA LEU A 56 5.28 12.74 -6.50
C LEU A 56 4.86 14.07 -7.13
N THR A 57 3.56 14.37 -7.24
CA THR A 57 3.07 15.52 -8.02
C THR A 57 2.45 16.63 -7.19
N VAL A 58 1.44 16.35 -6.36
CA VAL A 58 0.61 17.38 -5.73
C VAL A 58 0.40 17.24 -4.22
N LEU A 59 0.76 16.10 -3.62
CA LEU A 59 0.41 15.85 -2.21
C LEU A 59 1.19 16.75 -1.22
N PRO A 60 0.52 17.38 -0.24
CA PRO A 60 1.19 18.11 0.83
C PRO A 60 2.07 17.18 1.66
N GLY A 61 3.21 17.69 2.16
CA GLY A 61 4.20 16.89 2.90
C GLY A 61 3.61 16.14 4.09
N LEU A 62 2.79 16.79 4.92
CA LEU A 62 2.14 16.14 6.07
C LEU A 62 1.27 14.95 5.63
N VAL A 63 0.46 15.13 4.58
CA VAL A 63 -0.43 14.09 4.07
C VAL A 63 0.36 12.90 3.53
N ALA A 64 1.47 13.16 2.83
CA ALA A 64 2.35 12.11 2.32
C ALA A 64 2.92 11.23 3.45
N TRP A 65 3.47 11.85 4.49
CA TRP A 65 4.03 11.11 5.62
C TRP A 65 2.98 10.37 6.45
N VAL A 66 1.78 10.95 6.61
CA VAL A 66 0.65 10.25 7.25
C VAL A 66 0.26 8.99 6.48
N LEU A 67 0.21 9.05 5.14
CA LEU A 67 -0.08 7.86 4.32
C LEU A 67 1.00 6.79 4.44
N VAL A 68 2.27 7.19 4.42
CA VAL A 68 3.39 6.26 4.62
C VAL A 68 3.26 5.57 5.99
N ALA A 69 3.03 6.35 7.06
CA ALA A 69 2.85 5.81 8.40
C ALA A 69 1.63 4.89 8.51
N ALA A 70 0.52 5.23 7.84
CA ALA A 70 -0.69 4.41 7.83
C ALA A 70 -0.47 3.07 7.13
N VAL A 71 0.15 3.06 5.95
CA VAL A 71 0.44 1.82 5.20
C VAL A 71 1.47 0.96 5.94
N ALA A 72 2.53 1.58 6.47
CA ALA A 72 3.53 0.90 7.29
C ALA A 72 2.91 0.30 8.56
N GLY A 73 2.08 1.06 9.28
CA GLY A 73 1.38 0.59 10.46
C GLY A 73 0.43 -0.56 10.13
N ALA A 74 -0.36 -0.45 9.06
CA ALA A 74 -1.28 -1.49 8.64
C ALA A 74 -0.56 -2.81 8.31
N VAL A 75 0.53 -2.74 7.52
CA VAL A 75 1.29 -3.96 7.17
C VAL A 75 1.99 -4.55 8.40
N SER A 76 2.58 -3.73 9.27
CA SER A 76 3.19 -4.21 10.51
C SER A 76 2.17 -4.90 11.42
N VAL A 77 1.00 -4.30 11.64
CA VAL A 77 -0.06 -4.92 12.46
C VAL A 77 -0.54 -6.22 11.82
N MET A 78 -0.77 -6.23 10.51
CA MET A 78 -1.23 -7.44 9.83
C MET A 78 -0.23 -8.58 9.88
N LEU A 79 1.08 -8.29 9.79
CA LEU A 79 2.16 -9.28 9.87
C LEU A 79 2.41 -9.77 11.30
N LEU A 80 2.21 -8.91 12.30
CA LEU A 80 2.34 -9.28 13.71
C LEU A 80 1.13 -10.07 14.24
N ALA A 81 -0.04 -9.86 13.64
CA ALA A 81 -1.29 -10.53 14.01
C ALA A 81 -1.59 -11.81 13.20
N SER A 82 -0.72 -12.17 12.26
CA SER A 82 -0.79 -13.40 11.44
C SER A 82 0.09 -14.49 12.00
#